data_AF-A0A7W1SJU8-F1
#
_entry.id   AF-A0A7W1SJU8-F1
#
_cell.length_a   1.000
_cell.length_b   1.000
_cell.length_c   1.000
_cell.angle_alpha   90.00
_cell.angle_beta   90.00
_cell.angle_gamma   90.00
#
_symmetry.space_group_name_H-M   'P 1'
#
loop_
_entity.id
_entity.type
_entity.pdbx_description
1 polymer ?
#
loop_
_entity_poly.entity_id
_entity_poly.type
_entity_poly.pdbx_seq_one_letter_code
_entity_poly.pdbx_strand_id
1 'polypeptide(L)'
;MPISYTRARELAQRLSRGQSFDVLTGRLRPVPVEEQPLGPRVPGQALWTAEARAERIAAIEQRGVDVPALAGRADEIDPAALKGNIENYIGMTCIPTGLIGPLRVNGLHAAGDYYVPLATSEGALIASYDRGARIISLAGGASALTTTEQVQRAPG
;
A
#
# COMPACT_ATOMS: atom_id res chain seq x y z
N MET A 1 27.53 5.44 7.03
CA MET A 1 28.39 4.69 7.97
C MET A 1 28.38 3.22 7.59
N PRO A 2 29.55 2.55 7.49
CA PRO A 2 29.60 1.10 7.31
C PRO A 2 28.97 0.40 8.54
N ILE A 3 28.14 -0.62 8.29
CA ILE A 3 27.58 -1.47 9.33
C ILE A 3 28.55 -2.60 9.67
N SER A 4 28.59 -3.02 10.93
CA SER A 4 29.42 -4.15 11.35
C SER A 4 28.90 -5.47 10.75
N TYR A 5 29.81 -6.45 10.57
CA TYR A 5 29.45 -7.79 10.10
C TYR A 5 28.34 -8.43 10.95
N THR A 6 28.42 -8.31 12.27
CA THR A 6 27.40 -8.83 13.21
C THR A 6 26.03 -8.21 12.94
N ARG A 7 25.97 -6.89 12.75
CA ARG A 7 24.71 -6.19 12.48
C ARG A 7 24.15 -6.52 11.10
N ALA A 8 25.01 -6.65 10.09
CA ALA A 8 24.60 -7.13 8.76
C ALA A 8 24.01 -8.55 8.81
N ARG A 9 24.61 -9.47 9.59
CA ARG A 9 24.12 -10.84 9.78
C ARG A 9 22.78 -10.89 10.50
N GLU A 10 22.60 -10.10 11.56
CA GLU A 10 21.32 -10.00 12.28
C GLU A 10 20.20 -9.43 11.39
N LEU A 11 20.49 -8.39 10.61
CA LEU A 11 19.54 -7.84 9.65
C LEU A 11 19.15 -8.91 8.63
N ALA A 12 20.11 -9.61 8.04
CA ALA A 12 19.83 -10.69 7.10
C ALA A 12 18.95 -11.79 7.71
N GLN A 13 19.21 -12.23 8.93
CA GLN A 13 18.39 -13.25 9.63
C GLN A 13 16.99 -12.76 9.98
N ARG A 14 16.87 -11.51 10.48
CA ARG A 14 15.57 -10.91 10.83
C ARG A 14 14.69 -10.77 9.60
N LEU A 15 15.25 -10.25 8.52
CA LEU A 15 14.53 -9.99 7.29
C LEU A 15 14.16 -11.28 6.57
N SER A 16 15.05 -12.28 6.61
CA SER A 16 14.78 -13.57 5.99
C SER A 16 13.73 -14.40 6.71
N ARG A 17 13.40 -14.07 7.98
CA ARG A 17 12.56 -14.91 8.87
C ARG A 17 13.02 -16.38 8.88
N GLY A 18 14.33 -16.62 8.74
CA GLY A 18 14.92 -17.95 8.71
C GLY A 18 14.95 -18.63 7.33
N GLN A 19 14.48 -17.98 6.25
CA GLN A 19 14.60 -18.51 4.88
C GLN A 19 16.02 -18.33 4.32
N SER A 20 16.44 -19.21 3.40
CA SER A 20 17.73 -19.06 2.71
C SER A 20 17.69 -17.91 1.71
N PHE A 21 18.85 -17.31 1.43
CA PHE A 21 18.97 -16.21 0.47
C PHE A 21 18.51 -16.62 -0.94
N ASP A 22 18.73 -17.86 -1.35
CA ASP A 22 18.30 -18.34 -2.67
C ASP A 22 16.78 -18.32 -2.82
N VAL A 23 16.06 -18.76 -1.77
CA VAL A 23 14.58 -18.73 -1.73
C VAL A 23 14.06 -17.29 -1.79
N LEU A 24 14.71 -16.38 -1.06
CA LEU A 24 14.31 -14.97 -1.03
C LEU A 24 14.58 -14.27 -2.35
N THR A 25 15.74 -14.51 -2.96
CA THR A 25 16.11 -13.92 -4.24
C THR A 25 15.16 -14.38 -5.34
N GLY A 26 14.76 -15.67 -5.32
CA GLY A 26 13.74 -16.19 -6.22
C GLY A 26 12.37 -15.53 -6.04
N ARG A 27 11.98 -15.18 -4.81
CA ARG A 27 10.69 -14.52 -4.51
C ARG A 27 10.66 -13.03 -4.86
N LEU A 28 11.79 -12.33 -4.70
CA LEU A 28 11.90 -10.89 -4.96
C LEU A 28 12.16 -10.55 -6.43
N ARG A 29 12.38 -11.57 -7.29
CA ARG A 29 12.65 -11.36 -8.71
C ARG A 29 11.46 -10.66 -9.41
N PRO A 30 11.71 -9.77 -10.37
CA PRO A 30 10.66 -9.27 -11.25
C PRO A 30 9.93 -10.43 -11.95
N VAL A 31 8.60 -10.39 -11.95
CA VAL A 31 7.75 -11.40 -12.61
C VAL A 31 7.09 -10.77 -13.83
N PRO A 32 7.49 -11.17 -15.06
CA PRO A 32 6.90 -10.64 -16.29
C PRO A 32 5.39 -10.83 -16.35
N VAL A 33 4.69 -9.96 -17.08
CA VAL A 33 3.22 -10.00 -17.18
C VAL A 33 2.74 -11.28 -17.89
N GLU A 34 3.58 -11.89 -18.72
CA GLU A 34 3.34 -13.16 -19.39
C GLU A 34 3.37 -14.34 -18.42
N GLU A 35 4.22 -14.29 -17.39
CA GLU A 35 4.30 -15.31 -16.33
C GLU A 35 3.19 -15.11 -15.30
N GLN A 36 2.90 -13.86 -14.94
CA GLN A 36 1.84 -13.51 -13.99
C GLN A 36 1.07 -12.28 -14.49
N PRO A 37 -0.14 -12.47 -15.05
CA PRO A 37 -0.97 -11.35 -15.49
C PRO A 37 -1.26 -10.37 -14.36
N LEU A 38 -1.37 -9.09 -14.69
CA LEU A 38 -1.76 -8.06 -13.73
C LEU A 38 -3.25 -8.13 -13.41
N GLY A 39 -3.60 -7.83 -12.16
CA GLY A 39 -4.97 -7.60 -11.77
C GLY A 39 -5.65 -6.49 -12.61
N PRO A 40 -7.00 -6.45 -12.66
CA PRO A 40 -7.72 -5.48 -13.47
C PRO A 40 -7.43 -4.04 -13.01
N ARG A 41 -7.36 -3.08 -13.93
CA ARG A 41 -7.14 -1.68 -13.56
C ARG A 41 -8.25 -1.16 -12.66
N VAL A 42 -7.95 -0.09 -11.90
CA VAL A 42 -8.98 0.66 -11.19
C VAL A 42 -10.06 1.07 -12.21
N PRO A 43 -11.36 0.82 -11.96
CA PRO A 43 -12.41 1.21 -12.89
C PRO A 43 -12.61 2.73 -12.91
N GLY A 44 -13.03 3.26 -14.06
CA GLY A 44 -13.36 4.68 -14.22
C GLY A 44 -12.21 5.65 -13.95
N GLN A 45 -10.96 5.29 -14.24
CA GLN A 45 -9.80 6.18 -14.05
C GLN A 45 -9.99 7.47 -14.87
N ALA A 46 -10.06 8.61 -14.17
CA ALA A 46 -10.41 9.95 -14.65
C ALA A 46 -11.90 10.34 -14.63
N LEU A 47 -12.81 9.47 -14.20
CA LEU A 47 -14.22 9.82 -13.99
C LEU A 47 -14.48 10.17 -12.50
N TRP A 48 -15.05 11.35 -12.27
CA TRP A 48 -15.45 11.83 -10.93
C TRP A 48 -16.93 11.59 -10.63
N THR A 49 -17.60 10.74 -11.41
CA THR A 49 -19.03 10.49 -11.25
C THR A 49 -19.32 9.54 -10.10
N ALA A 50 -20.58 9.54 -9.62
CA ALA A 50 -21.02 8.66 -8.55
C ALA A 50 -20.95 7.18 -8.97
N GLU A 51 -21.21 6.89 -10.24
CA GLU A 51 -21.16 5.55 -10.83
C GLU A 51 -19.72 5.03 -10.84
N ALA A 52 -18.78 5.84 -11.34
CA ALA A 52 -17.36 5.48 -11.32
C ALA A 52 -16.81 5.34 -9.89
N ARG A 53 -17.37 6.06 -8.92
CA ARG A 53 -17.07 5.84 -7.50
C ARG A 53 -17.63 4.51 -7.00
N ALA A 54 -18.87 4.18 -7.33
CA ALA A 54 -19.51 2.92 -6.92
C ALA A 54 -18.81 1.70 -7.52
N GLU A 55 -18.41 1.76 -8.79
CA GLU A 55 -17.63 0.70 -9.45
C GLU A 55 -16.29 0.46 -8.74
N ARG A 56 -15.60 1.52 -8.32
CA ARG A 56 -14.35 1.41 -7.55
C ARG A 56 -14.57 0.76 -6.20
N ILE A 57 -15.63 1.13 -5.48
CA ILE A 57 -15.98 0.52 -4.20
C ILE A 57 -16.26 -0.97 -4.39
N ALA A 58 -17.12 -1.32 -5.35
CA ALA A 58 -17.47 -2.71 -5.64
C ALA A 58 -16.24 -3.56 -6.04
N ALA A 59 -15.32 -2.99 -6.83
CA ALA A 59 -14.09 -3.68 -7.23
C ALA A 59 -13.13 -3.94 -6.05
N ILE A 60 -13.11 -3.07 -5.04
CA ILE A 60 -12.34 -3.27 -3.80
C ILE A 60 -13.02 -4.33 -2.92
N GLU A 61 -14.34 -4.26 -2.76
CA GLU A 61 -15.12 -5.23 -1.98
C GLU A 61 -15.04 -6.65 -2.54
N GLN A 62 -15.07 -6.81 -3.86
CA GLN A 62 -14.87 -8.11 -4.54
C GLN A 62 -13.51 -8.75 -4.21
N ARG A 63 -12.54 -7.98 -3.72
CA ARG A 63 -11.23 -8.46 -3.26
C ARG A 63 -11.20 -8.75 -1.75
N GLY A 64 -12.35 -8.71 -1.08
CA GLY A 64 -12.48 -8.95 0.35
C GLY A 64 -12.07 -7.78 1.24
N VAL A 65 -11.99 -6.56 0.69
CA VAL A 65 -11.64 -5.36 1.45
C VAL A 65 -12.88 -4.49 1.63
N ASP A 66 -13.32 -4.31 2.88
CA ASP A 66 -14.43 -3.40 3.20
C ASP A 66 -13.91 -1.98 3.45
N VAL A 67 -14.62 -0.97 2.93
CA VAL A 67 -14.24 0.44 2.97
C VAL A 67 -15.42 1.36 3.34
N PRO A 68 -16.19 1.08 4.41
CA PRO A 68 -17.46 1.73 4.66
C PRO A 68 -17.30 3.22 4.94
N ALA A 69 -16.22 3.61 5.62
CA ALA A 69 -15.90 5.01 5.91
C ALA A 69 -15.58 5.81 4.64
N LEU A 70 -14.80 5.25 3.71
CA LEU A 70 -14.49 5.91 2.43
C LEU A 70 -15.70 5.93 1.49
N ALA A 71 -16.56 4.91 1.61
CA ALA A 71 -17.80 4.78 0.86
C ALA A 71 -18.91 5.73 1.37
N GLY A 72 -18.72 6.42 2.50
CA GLY A 72 -19.75 7.28 3.10
C GLY A 72 -20.94 6.47 3.62
N ARG A 73 -20.71 5.20 3.96
CA ARG A 73 -21.69 4.25 4.50
C ARG A 73 -21.44 3.91 5.97
N ALA A 74 -20.35 4.40 6.56
CA ALA A 74 -20.05 4.17 7.96
C ALA A 74 -20.90 5.07 8.85
N ASP A 75 -21.28 4.52 10.00
CA ASP A 75 -21.87 5.28 11.09
C ASP A 75 -20.87 6.30 11.66
N GLU A 76 -21.39 7.24 12.45
CA GLU A 76 -20.56 8.14 13.23
C GLU A 76 -19.62 7.33 14.14
N ILE A 77 -18.34 7.73 14.19
CA ILE A 77 -17.33 7.02 14.97
C ILE A 77 -17.63 7.23 16.45
N ASP A 78 -17.75 6.15 17.22
CA ASP A 78 -17.86 6.20 18.67
C ASP A 78 -16.67 6.99 19.26
N PRO A 79 -16.90 8.11 19.96
CA PRO A 79 -15.83 8.89 20.58
C PRO A 79 -14.94 8.07 21.53
N ALA A 80 -15.46 7.00 22.15
CA ALA A 80 -14.66 6.12 22.99
C ALA A 80 -13.55 5.40 22.21
N ALA A 81 -13.77 5.10 20.92
CA ALA A 81 -12.78 4.51 20.03
C ALA A 81 -11.64 5.47 19.67
N LEU A 82 -11.80 6.79 19.92
CA LEU A 82 -10.81 7.82 19.65
C LEU A 82 -9.91 8.14 20.86
N LYS A 83 -10.04 7.39 21.97
CA LYS A 83 -9.24 7.60 23.17
C LYS A 83 -7.73 7.50 22.86
N GLY A 84 -7.01 8.59 23.15
CA GLY A 84 -5.56 8.69 22.92
C GLY A 84 -5.16 9.13 21.51
N ASN A 85 -6.13 9.38 20.62
CA ASN A 85 -5.88 9.87 19.26
C ASN A 85 -6.15 11.38 19.11
N ILE A 86 -7.01 11.96 19.97
CA ILE A 86 -7.44 13.36 19.88
C ILE A 86 -7.91 13.88 21.24
N GLU A 87 -7.77 15.19 21.48
CA GLU A 87 -8.39 15.94 22.58
C GLU A 87 -9.41 16.95 22.04
N ASN A 88 -10.44 17.29 22.83
CA ASN A 88 -11.50 18.25 22.44
C ASN A 88 -12.14 17.92 21.08
N TYR A 89 -12.52 16.65 20.89
CA TYR A 89 -13.12 16.16 19.65
C TYR A 89 -14.43 16.87 19.31
N ILE A 90 -14.52 17.41 18.10
CA ILE A 90 -15.72 18.08 17.55
C ILE A 90 -16.19 17.48 16.21
N GLY A 91 -15.56 16.39 15.76
CA GLY A 91 -15.83 15.75 14.47
C GLY A 91 -14.57 15.40 13.69
N MET A 92 -14.75 14.97 12.44
CA MET A 92 -13.69 14.52 11.53
C MET A 92 -13.65 15.39 10.28
N THR A 93 -12.45 15.56 9.72
CA THR A 93 -12.28 16.17 8.39
C THR A 93 -12.22 15.10 7.33
N CYS A 94 -13.09 15.21 6.31
CA CYS A 94 -13.05 14.32 5.15
C CYS A 94 -11.94 14.75 4.18
N ILE A 95 -11.03 13.84 3.84
CA ILE A 95 -9.99 14.04 2.84
C ILE A 95 -10.30 13.15 1.63
N PRO A 96 -10.33 13.70 0.39
CA PRO A 96 -10.54 12.89 -0.80
C PRO A 96 -9.49 11.77 -0.86
N THR A 97 -9.96 10.54 -1.05
CA THR A 97 -9.08 9.37 -1.13
C THR A 97 -9.27 8.68 -2.47
N GLY A 98 -8.19 8.62 -3.24
CA GLY A 98 -8.13 7.90 -4.51
C GLY A 98 -7.45 6.55 -4.39
N LEU A 99 -7.46 5.81 -5.48
CA LEU A 99 -6.84 4.48 -5.58
C LEU A 99 -5.91 4.46 -6.79
N ILE A 100 -4.71 3.92 -6.61
CA ILE A 100 -3.75 3.68 -7.70
C ILE A 100 -3.49 2.19 -7.86
N GLY A 101 -3.25 1.72 -9.09
CA GLY A 101 -2.73 0.38 -9.33
C GLY A 101 -3.32 -0.36 -10.55
N PRO A 102 -2.95 -1.65 -10.72
CA PRO A 102 -2.14 -2.43 -9.78
C PRO A 102 -0.69 -1.96 -9.69
N LEU A 103 -0.13 -1.99 -8.48
CA LEU A 103 1.31 -1.92 -8.20
C LEU A 103 1.79 -3.32 -7.81
N ARG A 104 2.59 -3.95 -8.68
CA ARG A 104 3.23 -5.22 -8.38
C ARG A 104 4.41 -5.02 -7.46
N VAL A 105 4.35 -5.67 -6.29
CA VAL A 105 5.42 -5.65 -5.29
C VAL A 105 5.99 -7.05 -5.17
N ASN A 106 7.32 -7.15 -5.30
CA ASN A 106 8.11 -8.35 -5.08
C ASN A 106 8.88 -8.12 -3.78
N GLY A 107 8.21 -8.23 -2.64
CA GLY A 107 8.74 -7.87 -1.33
C GLY A 107 8.80 -9.04 -0.35
N LEU A 108 9.64 -8.91 0.69
CA LEU A 108 9.75 -9.97 1.70
C LEU A 108 8.48 -10.16 2.53
N HIS A 109 7.69 -9.09 2.65
CA HIS A 109 6.47 -9.04 3.45
C HIS A 109 5.21 -8.74 2.64
N ALA A 110 5.36 -8.49 1.33
CA ALA A 110 4.27 -8.22 0.40
C ALA A 110 4.65 -8.77 -0.97
N ALA A 111 3.88 -9.73 -1.49
CA ALA A 111 4.09 -10.30 -2.82
C ALA A 111 2.78 -10.29 -3.59
N GLY A 112 2.76 -9.66 -4.77
CA GLY A 112 1.59 -9.60 -5.65
C GLY A 112 1.17 -8.19 -6.06
N ASP A 113 -0.08 -8.06 -6.50
CA ASP A 113 -0.65 -6.83 -7.05
C ASP A 113 -1.46 -6.07 -6.01
N TYR A 114 -1.03 -4.86 -5.71
CA TYR A 114 -1.66 -4.02 -4.71
C TYR A 114 -2.35 -2.82 -5.34
N TYR A 115 -3.48 -2.45 -4.75
CA TYR A 115 -4.21 -1.23 -5.07
C TYR A 115 -4.04 -0.31 -3.87
N VAL A 116 -3.29 0.77 -4.07
CA VAL A 116 -2.82 1.60 -2.95
C VAL A 116 -3.75 2.80 -2.80
N PRO A 117 -4.42 2.98 -1.65
CA PRO A 117 -5.22 4.16 -1.37
C PRO A 117 -4.30 5.35 -1.08
N LEU A 118 -4.59 6.52 -1.66
CA LEU A 118 -3.88 7.78 -1.42
C LEU A 118 -4.90 8.86 -1.04
N ALA A 119 -4.79 9.41 0.18
CA ALA A 119 -5.59 10.53 0.65
C ALA A 119 -4.90 11.86 0.28
N THR A 120 -5.51 12.66 -0.59
CA THR A 120 -4.94 13.93 -1.07
C THR A 120 -6.01 14.88 -1.59
N SER A 121 -5.76 16.18 -1.49
CA SER A 121 -6.50 17.23 -2.22
C SER A 121 -5.75 17.74 -3.46
N GLU A 122 -4.52 17.27 -3.70
CA GLU A 122 -3.70 17.69 -4.84
C GLU A 122 -4.19 17.06 -6.14
N GLY A 123 -4.49 17.92 -7.13
CA GLY A 123 -4.86 17.49 -8.47
C GLY A 123 -3.72 16.70 -9.14
N ALA A 124 -4.09 15.75 -10.01
CA ALA A 124 -3.17 14.91 -10.79
C ALA A 124 -2.23 13.97 -10.00
N LEU A 125 -2.05 14.11 -8.68
CA LEU A 125 -1.17 13.25 -7.88
C LEU A 125 -1.53 11.76 -8.05
N ILE A 126 -2.80 11.42 -7.84
CA ILE A 126 -3.31 10.05 -8.00
C ILE A 126 -3.09 9.54 -9.43
N ALA A 127 -3.40 10.35 -10.44
CA ALA A 127 -3.24 9.94 -11.84
C ALA A 127 -1.77 9.71 -12.23
N SER A 128 -0.85 10.53 -11.70
CA SER A 128 0.58 10.38 -11.89
C SER A 128 1.11 9.10 -11.24
N TYR A 129 0.73 8.84 -9.98
CA TYR A 129 1.11 7.62 -9.26
C TYR A 129 0.48 6.37 -9.88
N ASP A 130 -0.76 6.40 -10.39
CA ASP A 130 -1.37 5.27 -11.11
C ASP A 130 -0.59 4.92 -12.37
N ARG A 131 -0.21 5.94 -13.15
CA ARG A 131 0.63 5.74 -14.36
C ARG A 131 1.98 5.13 -13.98
N GLY A 132 2.65 5.67 -12.96
CA GLY A 132 3.94 5.15 -12.48
C GLY A 132 3.82 3.71 -11.98
N ALA A 133 2.82 3.42 -11.15
CA ALA A 133 2.53 2.07 -10.65
C ALA A 133 2.28 1.08 -11.79
N ARG A 134 1.54 1.49 -12.82
CA ARG A 134 1.29 0.68 -14.00
C ARG A 134 2.59 0.35 -14.75
N ILE A 135 3.44 1.34 -14.98
CA ILE A 135 4.73 1.17 -15.68
C ILE A 135 5.64 0.20 -14.91
N ILE A 136 5.81 0.42 -13.60
CA ILE A 136 6.59 -0.46 -12.73
C ILE A 136 6.06 -1.89 -12.81
N SER A 137 4.75 -2.06 -12.77
CA SER A 137 4.12 -3.38 -12.78
C SER A 137 4.27 -4.09 -14.13
N LEU A 138 4.22 -3.35 -15.24
CA LEU A 138 4.53 -3.89 -16.58
C LEU A 138 5.97 -4.37 -16.69
N ALA A 139 6.89 -3.68 -16.02
CA ALA A 139 8.32 -4.06 -16.00
C ALA A 139 8.63 -5.26 -15.08
N GLY A 140 7.60 -5.89 -14.51
CA GLY A 140 7.74 -7.06 -13.63
C GLY A 140 7.67 -6.73 -12.14
N GLY A 141 7.40 -5.49 -11.76
CA GLY A 141 7.17 -5.06 -10.39
C GLY A 141 8.42 -4.55 -9.66
N ALA A 142 8.19 -3.94 -8.50
CA ALA A 142 9.25 -3.37 -7.66
C ALA A 142 9.71 -4.34 -6.58
N SER A 143 11.02 -4.59 -6.50
CA SER A 143 11.62 -5.34 -5.40
C SER A 143 11.74 -4.46 -4.16
N ALA A 144 11.19 -4.90 -3.03
CA ALA A 144 11.16 -4.11 -1.79
C ALA A 144 11.64 -4.91 -0.57
N LEU A 145 12.55 -4.31 0.20
CA LEU A 145 13.12 -4.86 1.42
C LEU A 145 13.18 -3.78 2.50
N THR A 146 12.50 -3.98 3.62
CA THR A 146 12.77 -3.20 4.84
C THR A 146 14.12 -3.64 5.37
N THR A 147 15.11 -2.77 5.53
CA THR A 147 16.41 -3.20 6.09
C THR A 147 16.45 -3.03 7.59
N THR A 148 15.94 -1.92 8.13
CA THR A 148 15.98 -1.59 9.56
C THR A 148 14.60 -1.20 10.06
N GLU A 149 14.25 -1.65 11.28
CA GLU A 149 13.04 -1.25 11.99
C GLU A 149 13.47 -0.69 13.36
N GLN A 150 13.44 0.63 13.52
CA GLN A 150 13.79 1.32 14.76
C GLN A 150 12.91 2.56 14.92
N VAL A 151 12.44 2.77 16.15
CA VAL A 151 11.86 4.03 16.59
C VAL A 151 12.81 4.59 17.64
N GLN A 152 13.36 5.77 17.39
CA GLN A 152 14.28 6.42 18.32
C GLN A 152 13.52 7.48 19.12
N ARG A 153 13.82 7.57 20.41
CA ARG A 153 13.41 8.66 21.27
C ARG A 153 14.62 9.05 22.11
N ALA A 154 15.01 10.32 22.07
CA ALA A 154 16.03 10.88 22.94
C ALA A 154 15.33 11.77 23.96
N PRO A 155 15.12 11.31 25.22
CA PRO A 155 14.69 12.19 26.29
C PRO A 155 15.84 13.13 26.66
N GLY A 156 15.52 14.41 26.76
CA GLY A 156 16.36 15.48 27.31
C GLY A 156 15.49 16.38 28.16
#